data_AF-A0A7X8ZWV7-F1
#
_entry.id   AF-A0A7X8ZWV7-F1
#
_cell.length_a   1.000
_cell.length_b   1.000
_cell.length_c   1.000
_cell.angle_alpha   90.00
_cell.angle_beta   90.00
_cell.angle_gamma   90.00
#
_symmetry.space_group_name_H-M   'P 1'
#
loop_
_entity.id
_entity.type
_entity.pdbx_description
1 polymer ?
#
loop_
_entity_poly.entity_id
_entity_poly.type
_entity_poly.pdbx_seq_one_letter_code
_entity_poly.pdbx_strand_id
1 'polypeptide(L)'
;MIPLKEYFENKNIPNQIFYKSIQDLNFRATRYYHLHDEYGLSERDALWIRFMYKGEMFDLGSLSFQKFHFSYAEIERSDYDYMPLSDEMKQRFPEGLPVINVHIATDADLRPEKTDESLSLAHDFFTTYFPEHKYSVFTCRTWMLYSPTQEILPPESNITSFANRFEIIATNQNTKQALDRIYETSDLEEIAAMEKTSSLAEVAYKNLDKLGVAAGIIPRMGM
;
A
#
# COMPACT_ATOMS: atom_id res chain seq x y z
N MET A 1 7.10 26.46 0.74
CA MET A 1 6.23 25.40 0.18
C MET A 1 6.27 25.59 -1.33
N ILE A 2 7.14 24.86 -2.02
CA ILE A 2 7.30 24.97 -3.48
C ILE A 2 5.94 24.58 -4.09
N PRO A 3 5.35 25.38 -5.00
CA PRO A 3 4.19 24.95 -5.77
C PRO A 3 4.49 23.56 -6.36
N LEU A 4 3.70 22.55 -6.04
CA LEU A 4 3.98 21.13 -6.36
C LEU A 4 4.40 20.93 -7.83
N LYS A 5 3.81 21.70 -8.74
CA LYS A 5 4.16 21.75 -10.15
C LYS A 5 5.63 22.16 -10.40
N GLU A 6 6.11 23.24 -9.77
CA GLU A 6 7.49 23.70 -9.90
C GLU A 6 8.50 22.64 -9.40
N TYR A 7 8.14 21.87 -8.36
CA TYR A 7 8.99 20.77 -7.89
C TYR A 7 9.18 19.71 -8.98
N PHE A 8 8.08 19.30 -9.64
CA PHE A 8 8.12 18.32 -10.73
C PHE A 8 8.90 18.86 -11.93
N GLU A 9 8.67 20.12 -12.32
CA GLU A 9 9.40 20.79 -13.40
C GLU A 9 10.90 20.87 -13.12
N ASN A 10 11.31 21.27 -11.91
CA ASN A 10 12.72 21.36 -11.53
C ASN A 10 13.43 20.00 -11.49
N LYS A 11 12.70 18.91 -11.20
CA LYS A 11 13.20 17.53 -11.24
C LYS A 11 13.10 16.90 -12.64
N ASN A 12 12.57 17.63 -13.63
CA ASN A 12 12.28 17.14 -14.97
C ASN A 12 11.35 15.90 -14.99
N ILE A 13 10.49 15.77 -13.98
CA ILE A 13 9.51 14.69 -13.92
C ILE A 13 8.38 14.99 -14.93
N PRO A 14 7.95 14.02 -15.77
CA PRO A 14 6.89 14.23 -16.74
C PRO A 14 5.60 14.75 -16.10
N ASN A 15 5.03 15.80 -16.69
CA ASN A 15 3.77 16.41 -16.21
C ASN A 15 2.63 15.40 -16.12
N GLN A 16 2.61 14.33 -16.92
CA GLN A 16 1.61 13.27 -16.82
C GLN A 16 1.60 12.60 -15.44
N ILE A 17 2.76 12.42 -14.80
CA ILE A 17 2.85 11.85 -13.46
C ILE A 17 2.29 12.84 -12.43
N PHE A 18 2.61 14.13 -12.57
CA PHE A 18 2.02 15.18 -11.75
C PHE A 18 0.48 15.19 -11.86
N TYR A 19 -0.05 15.22 -13.08
CA TYR A 19 -1.50 15.24 -13.34
C TYR A 19 -2.20 14.02 -12.77
N LYS A 20 -1.59 12.83 -12.88
CA LYS A 20 -2.14 11.61 -12.30
C LYS A 20 -2.20 11.68 -10.78
N SER A 21 -1.11 12.11 -10.15
CA SER A 21 -1.02 12.26 -8.69
C SER A 21 -1.99 13.31 -8.12
N ILE A 22 -2.33 14.36 -8.86
CA ILE A 22 -3.37 15.31 -8.43
C ILE A 22 -4.79 14.90 -8.84
N GLN A 23 -4.96 14.09 -9.89
CA GLN A 23 -6.28 13.58 -10.29
C GLN A 23 -6.88 12.67 -9.21
N ASP A 24 -6.02 11.94 -8.50
CA ASP A 24 -6.39 11.15 -7.30
C ASP A 24 -7.11 12.01 -6.23
N LEU A 25 -6.82 13.32 -6.15
CA LEU A 25 -7.51 14.22 -5.22
C LEU A 25 -9.01 14.35 -5.53
N ASN A 26 -9.39 14.38 -6.82
CA ASN A 26 -10.80 14.44 -7.22
C ASN A 26 -11.53 13.15 -6.85
N PHE A 27 -10.87 12.00 -7.01
CA PHE A 27 -11.41 10.71 -6.61
C PHE A 27 -11.65 10.68 -5.09
N ARG A 28 -10.68 11.12 -4.30
CA ARG A 28 -10.80 11.21 -2.83
C ARG A 28 -11.92 12.14 -2.39
N ALA A 29 -12.01 13.33 -2.99
CA ALA A 29 -13.08 14.28 -2.68
C ALA A 29 -14.47 13.75 -3.06
N THR A 30 -14.57 13.04 -4.18
CA THR A 30 -15.82 12.39 -4.63
C THR A 30 -16.20 11.24 -3.71
N ARG A 31 -15.24 10.40 -3.30
CA ARG A 31 -15.45 9.34 -2.30
C ARG A 31 -15.92 9.91 -0.97
N TYR A 32 -15.33 11.01 -0.52
CA TYR A 32 -15.77 11.69 0.70
C TYR A 32 -17.21 12.19 0.57
N TYR A 33 -17.56 12.79 -0.57
CA TYR A 33 -18.94 13.21 -0.86
C TYR A 33 -19.93 12.04 -0.79
N HIS A 34 -19.60 10.88 -1.35
CA HIS A 34 -20.48 9.71 -1.29
C HIS A 34 -20.72 9.19 0.14
N LEU A 35 -19.80 9.42 1.08
CA LEU A 35 -19.90 8.97 2.46
C LEU A 35 -20.51 10.02 3.41
N HIS A 36 -20.39 11.30 3.08
CA HIS A 36 -20.70 12.41 4.00
C HIS A 36 -21.70 13.44 3.43
N ASP A 37 -22.10 13.32 2.16
CA ASP A 37 -22.96 14.26 1.43
C ASP A 37 -22.42 15.71 1.37
N GLU A 38 -21.10 15.87 1.53
CA GLU A 38 -20.37 17.12 1.34
C GLU A 38 -18.97 16.85 0.76
N TYR A 39 -18.40 17.79 0.00
CA TYR A 39 -17.04 17.63 -0.49
C TYR A 39 -16.03 17.86 0.63
N GLY A 40 -15.11 16.90 0.81
CA GLY A 40 -14.09 16.97 1.84
C GLY A 40 -12.96 15.99 1.60
N LEU A 41 -12.10 15.85 2.60
CA LEU A 41 -10.96 14.93 2.60
C LEU A 41 -10.87 14.28 3.97
N SER A 42 -10.61 12.98 4.03
CA SER A 42 -10.38 12.29 5.29
C SER A 42 -8.99 12.62 5.86
N GLU A 43 -8.75 12.35 7.15
CA GLU A 43 -7.42 12.46 7.75
C GLU A 43 -6.37 11.62 6.99
N ARG A 44 -6.78 10.45 6.47
CA ARG A 44 -5.91 9.59 5.64
C ARG A 44 -5.56 10.26 4.32
N ASP A 45 -6.50 10.97 3.71
CA ASP A 45 -6.26 11.71 2.46
C ASP A 45 -5.30 12.90 2.70
N ALA A 46 -5.44 13.60 3.84
CA ALA A 46 -4.52 14.68 4.21
C ALA A 46 -3.08 14.19 4.41
N LEU A 47 -2.89 13.01 5.03
CA LEU A 47 -1.57 12.39 5.16
C LEU A 47 -0.96 12.06 3.81
N TRP A 48 -1.75 11.56 2.87
CA TRP A 48 -1.33 11.28 1.49
C TRP A 48 -0.88 12.55 0.77
N ILE A 49 -1.69 13.60 0.82
CA ILE A 49 -1.38 14.90 0.21
C ILE A 49 -0.07 15.46 0.78
N ARG A 50 0.14 15.35 2.10
CA ARG A 50 1.40 15.77 2.74
C ARG A 50 2.62 15.09 2.12
N PHE A 51 2.57 13.80 1.80
CA PHE A 51 3.69 13.09 1.17
C PHE A 51 3.91 13.52 -0.29
N MET A 52 2.85 13.83 -1.03
CA MET A 52 2.99 14.41 -2.37
C MET A 52 3.70 15.77 -2.33
N TYR A 53 3.33 16.66 -1.41
CA TYR A 53 3.99 17.97 -1.26
C TYR A 53 5.45 17.89 -0.81
N LYS A 54 5.86 16.79 -0.18
CA LYS A 54 7.25 16.49 0.13
C LYS A 54 8.01 15.82 -1.03
N GLY A 55 7.34 15.56 -2.15
CA GLY A 55 7.90 14.86 -3.30
C GLY A 55 8.27 13.41 -2.97
N GLU A 56 7.51 12.76 -2.08
CA GLU A 56 7.83 11.40 -1.62
C GLU A 56 6.93 10.35 -2.23
N MET A 57 5.74 10.72 -2.67
CA MET A 57 4.68 9.80 -3.10
C MET A 57 4.31 10.03 -4.57
N PHE A 58 4.20 8.96 -5.35
CA PHE A 58 3.95 9.01 -6.80
C PHE A 58 3.05 7.85 -7.25
N ASP A 59 2.11 8.12 -8.16
CA ASP A 59 1.24 7.10 -8.75
C ASP A 59 1.79 6.61 -10.08
N LEU A 60 2.15 5.33 -10.17
CA LEU A 60 2.84 4.73 -11.31
C LEU A 60 2.12 3.43 -11.68
N GLY A 61 1.42 3.43 -12.82
CA GLY A 61 0.52 2.31 -13.16
C GLY A 61 -0.70 2.23 -12.23
N SER A 62 -1.00 1.04 -11.71
CA SER A 62 -2.15 0.77 -10.82
C SER A 62 -1.80 0.90 -9.33
N LEU A 63 -0.55 1.20 -8.99
CA LEU A 63 -0.05 1.29 -7.62
C LEU A 63 0.58 2.66 -7.37
N SER A 64 0.79 2.95 -6.09
CA SER A 64 1.46 4.16 -5.65
C SER A 64 2.70 3.83 -4.84
N PHE A 65 3.71 4.67 -4.95
CA PHE A 65 5.05 4.39 -4.45
C PHE A 65 5.60 5.57 -3.66
N GLN A 66 6.13 5.27 -2.47
CA GLN A 66 6.70 6.25 -1.58
C GLN A 66 8.21 6.03 -1.42
N LYS A 67 9.04 7.03 -1.73
CA LYS A 67 10.44 6.99 -1.26
C LYS A 67 10.45 7.11 0.27
N PHE A 68 11.10 6.18 0.93
CA PHE A 68 11.07 6.07 2.38
C PHE A 68 12.41 5.58 2.92
N HIS A 69 12.76 5.97 4.14
CA HIS A 69 13.87 5.36 4.87
C HIS A 69 13.24 4.42 5.88
N PHE A 70 13.55 3.14 5.77
CA PHE A 70 12.95 2.07 6.55
C PHE A 70 13.01 2.40 8.04
N SER A 71 11.91 2.15 8.75
CA SER A 71 11.85 2.35 10.19
C SER A 71 11.18 1.17 10.85
N TYR A 72 11.82 0.60 11.87
CA TYR A 72 11.26 -0.48 12.66
C TYR A 72 9.94 -0.06 13.28
N ALA A 73 9.79 1.21 13.67
CA ALA A 73 8.54 1.74 14.22
C ALA A 73 7.34 1.61 13.26
N GLU A 74 7.56 1.48 11.96
CA GLU A 74 6.47 1.25 10.98
C GLU A 74 5.96 -0.20 10.98
N ILE A 75 6.76 -1.15 11.46
CA ILE A 75 6.46 -2.58 11.50
C ILE A 75 6.15 -3.03 12.94
N GLU A 76 6.96 -2.58 13.89
CA GLU A 76 6.89 -2.80 15.33
C GLU A 76 6.02 -1.74 16.03
N ARG A 77 4.83 -1.49 15.49
CA ARG A 77 3.87 -0.50 16.04
C ARG A 77 3.26 -1.01 17.34
N SER A 78 3.51 -0.31 18.45
CA SER A 78 3.08 -0.69 19.81
C SER A 78 1.56 -0.87 19.97
N ASP A 79 0.75 -0.14 19.20
CA ASP A 79 -0.63 0.14 19.58
C ASP A 79 -1.70 -0.70 18.87
N TYR A 80 -1.37 -1.41 17.79
CA TYR A 80 -2.41 -2.07 17.01
C TYR A 80 -2.01 -3.43 16.44
N ASP A 81 -0.90 -3.51 15.73
CA ASP A 81 -0.54 -4.70 14.96
C ASP A 81 0.98 -4.86 14.91
N TYR A 82 1.55 -4.92 16.12
CA TYR A 82 2.97 -5.13 16.38
C TYR A 82 3.46 -6.40 15.69
N MET A 83 4.39 -6.23 14.75
CA MET A 83 5.05 -7.32 14.04
C MET A 83 6.55 -7.27 14.37
N PRO A 84 7.05 -8.07 15.33
CA PRO A 84 8.45 -8.07 15.66
C PRO A 84 9.28 -8.55 14.47
N LEU A 85 10.31 -7.79 14.10
CA LEU A 85 11.30 -8.27 13.13
C LEU A 85 12.31 -9.17 13.86
N SER A 86 12.67 -10.30 13.24
CA SER A 86 13.76 -11.14 13.74
C SER A 86 15.09 -10.41 13.66
N ASP A 87 16.08 -10.83 14.46
CA ASP A 87 17.43 -10.25 14.41
C ASP A 87 18.06 -10.37 13.02
N GLU A 88 17.78 -11.46 12.30
CA GLU A 88 18.18 -11.65 10.91
C GLU A 88 17.58 -10.57 10.00
N MET A 89 16.27 -10.29 10.13
CA MET A 89 15.63 -9.24 9.34
C MET A 89 16.16 -7.86 9.70
N LYS A 90 16.41 -7.57 10.98
CA LYS A 90 17.03 -6.30 11.42
C LYS A 90 18.44 -6.13 10.85
N GLN A 91 19.20 -7.21 10.70
CA GLN A 91 20.52 -7.16 10.07
C GLN A 91 20.43 -6.93 8.55
N ARG A 92 19.46 -7.57 7.87
CA ARG A 92 19.21 -7.37 6.43
C ARG A 92 18.62 -5.99 6.11
N PHE A 93 17.80 -5.45 7.02
CA PHE A 93 17.05 -4.20 6.85
C PHE A 93 17.30 -3.24 8.03
N PRO A 94 18.50 -2.65 8.15
CA PRO A 94 18.79 -1.73 9.22
C PRO A 94 17.87 -0.50 9.19
N GLU A 95 17.62 0.08 10.37
CA GLU A 95 16.94 1.38 10.51
C GLU A 95 17.59 2.42 9.59
N GLY A 96 16.77 3.16 8.85
CA GLY A 96 17.21 4.16 7.88
C GLY A 96 17.56 3.61 6.50
N LEU A 97 17.47 2.30 6.24
CA LEU A 97 17.74 1.75 4.90
C LEU A 97 16.81 2.40 3.85
N PRO A 98 17.31 2.94 2.73
CA PRO A 98 16.45 3.48 1.69
C PRO A 98 15.61 2.38 1.01
N VAL A 99 14.30 2.56 1.02
CA VAL A 99 13.31 1.64 0.44
C VAL A 99 12.26 2.42 -0.36
N ILE A 100 11.47 1.68 -1.14
CA ILE A 100 10.27 2.21 -1.78
C ILE A 100 9.06 1.50 -1.17
N ASN A 101 8.23 2.23 -0.43
CA ASN A 101 7.01 1.68 0.16
C ASN A 101 5.88 1.67 -0.89
N VAL A 102 5.26 0.52 -1.08
CA VAL A 102 4.18 0.26 -2.04
C VAL A 102 2.85 0.44 -1.33
N HIS A 103 1.99 1.27 -1.92
CA HIS A 103 0.64 1.53 -1.43
C HIS A 103 -0.38 1.08 -2.47
N ILE A 104 -1.49 0.54 -1.97
CA ILE A 104 -2.58 -0.01 -2.77
C ILE A 104 -3.82 0.85 -2.51
N ALA A 105 -4.24 1.59 -3.54
CA ALA A 105 -5.50 2.33 -3.53
C ALA A 105 -6.70 1.37 -3.55
N THR A 106 -7.87 1.84 -3.14
CA THR A 106 -9.08 1.00 -3.04
C THR A 106 -9.51 0.45 -4.41
N ASP A 107 -9.28 1.20 -5.48
CA ASP A 107 -9.61 0.87 -6.87
C ASP A 107 -8.41 0.35 -7.68
N ALA A 108 -7.31 -0.01 -6.99
CA ALA A 108 -6.12 -0.53 -7.65
C ALA A 108 -6.42 -1.81 -8.44
N ASP A 109 -6.04 -1.81 -9.71
CA ASP A 109 -6.10 -3.01 -10.55
C ASP A 109 -4.91 -3.93 -10.26
N LEU A 110 -5.17 -4.96 -9.45
CA LEU A 110 -4.19 -5.95 -9.01
C LEU A 110 -3.97 -7.10 -9.99
N ARG A 111 -4.46 -7.02 -11.24
CA ARG A 111 -4.13 -8.03 -12.24
C ARG A 111 -2.60 -8.18 -12.37
N PRO A 112 -2.08 -9.41 -12.59
CA PRO A 112 -0.64 -9.65 -12.61
C PRO A 112 0.11 -8.69 -13.55
N GLU A 113 -0.38 -8.49 -14.77
CA GLU A 113 0.23 -7.60 -15.76
C GLU A 113 0.28 -6.14 -15.32
N LYS A 114 -0.74 -5.68 -14.57
CA LYS A 114 -0.82 -4.30 -14.07
C LYS A 114 0.06 -4.08 -12.86
N THR A 115 0.19 -5.08 -12.02
CA THR A 115 1.14 -5.07 -10.90
C THR A 115 2.58 -5.02 -11.43
N ASP A 116 2.91 -5.86 -12.41
CA ASP A 116 4.27 -5.91 -12.98
C ASP A 116 4.62 -4.62 -13.74
N GLU A 117 3.68 -4.09 -14.52
CA GLU A 117 3.81 -2.77 -15.17
C GLU A 117 4.12 -1.68 -14.12
N SER A 118 3.37 -1.66 -13.02
CA SER A 118 3.54 -0.65 -11.96
C SER A 118 4.90 -0.75 -11.28
N LEU A 119 5.34 -1.97 -10.94
CA LEU A 119 6.65 -2.21 -10.32
C LEU A 119 7.81 -1.83 -11.27
N SER A 120 7.69 -2.13 -12.56
CA SER A 120 8.68 -1.75 -13.58
C SER A 120 8.76 -0.23 -13.73
N LEU A 121 7.60 0.44 -13.86
CA LEU A 121 7.53 1.90 -13.93
C LEU A 121 8.15 2.55 -12.70
N ALA A 122 7.90 2.00 -11.51
CA ALA A 122 8.51 2.49 -10.28
C ALA A 122 10.03 2.33 -10.29
N HIS A 123 10.55 1.18 -10.73
CA HIS A 123 11.99 0.98 -10.86
C HIS A 123 12.64 2.04 -11.77
N ASP A 124 12.12 2.21 -12.98
CA ASP A 124 12.65 3.16 -13.95
C ASP A 124 12.54 4.60 -13.44
N PHE A 125 11.41 4.94 -12.82
CA PHE A 125 11.15 6.25 -12.26
C PHE A 125 12.13 6.63 -11.14
N PHE A 126 12.26 5.79 -10.11
CA PHE A 126 13.13 6.11 -8.97
C PHE A 126 14.60 6.06 -9.33
N THR A 127 15.01 5.20 -10.26
CA THR A 127 16.41 5.18 -10.75
C THR A 127 16.76 6.38 -11.62
N THR A 128 15.78 6.93 -12.35
CA THR A 128 15.97 8.11 -13.22
C THR A 128 15.93 9.43 -12.44
N TYR A 129 14.89 9.64 -11.62
CA TYR A 129 14.59 10.94 -11.01
C TYR A 129 15.08 11.07 -9.55
N PHE A 130 15.36 9.93 -8.90
CA PHE A 130 15.85 9.85 -7.53
C PHE A 130 17.07 8.92 -7.37
N PRO A 131 18.09 8.99 -8.26
CA PRO A 131 19.26 8.11 -8.19
C PRO A 131 20.03 8.23 -6.87
N GLU A 132 19.90 9.36 -6.17
CA GLU A 132 20.47 9.62 -4.85
C GLU A 132 19.85 8.77 -3.74
N HIS A 133 18.57 8.38 -3.86
CA HIS A 133 17.86 7.62 -2.84
C HIS A 133 18.40 6.19 -2.74
N LYS A 134 18.89 5.61 -3.85
CA LYS A 134 19.56 4.30 -3.89
C LYS A 134 18.79 3.20 -3.13
N TYR A 135 17.48 3.12 -3.36
CA TYR A 135 16.66 2.12 -2.68
C TYR A 135 17.15 0.70 -2.97
N SER A 136 16.99 -0.17 -1.97
CA SER A 136 17.40 -1.58 -2.05
C SER A 136 16.25 -2.55 -2.28
N VAL A 137 15.06 -2.21 -1.76
CA VAL A 137 13.86 -3.06 -1.87
C VAL A 137 12.61 -2.22 -2.04
N PHE A 138 11.58 -2.83 -2.64
CA PHE A 138 10.21 -2.43 -2.41
C PHE A 138 9.72 -3.07 -1.11
N THR A 139 8.91 -2.36 -0.34
CA THR A 139 8.26 -2.89 0.87
C THR A 139 6.77 -2.64 0.81
N CYS A 140 5.95 -3.52 1.38
CA CYS A 140 4.52 -3.30 1.53
C CYS A 140 4.04 -3.87 2.85
N ARG A 141 3.10 -3.18 3.50
CA ARG A 141 2.45 -3.61 4.72
C ARG A 141 0.94 -3.67 4.50
N THR A 142 0.39 -4.86 4.34
CA THR A 142 -1.03 -5.04 4.01
C THR A 142 -1.55 -6.41 4.43
N TRP A 143 -2.85 -6.48 4.70
CA TRP A 143 -3.59 -7.69 5.01
C TRP A 143 -3.56 -8.72 3.88
N MET A 144 -3.42 -8.23 2.64
CA MET A 144 -3.30 -9.04 1.43
C MET A 144 -2.06 -9.94 1.45
N LEU A 145 -1.02 -9.57 2.20
CA LEU A 145 0.23 -10.36 2.30
C LEU A 145 0.20 -11.43 3.39
N TYR A 146 -0.82 -11.46 4.25
CA TYR A 146 -0.89 -12.45 5.32
C TYR A 146 -1.13 -13.84 4.73
N SER A 147 -0.17 -14.76 4.87
CA SER A 147 -0.20 -16.06 4.17
C SER A 147 -1.48 -16.88 4.42
N PRO A 148 -2.03 -16.96 5.65
CA PRO A 148 -3.30 -17.66 5.87
C PRO A 148 -4.48 -17.06 5.09
N THR A 149 -4.46 -15.76 4.76
CA THR A 149 -5.49 -15.14 3.90
C THR A 149 -5.48 -15.78 2.51
N GLN A 150 -4.32 -16.16 1.99
CA GLN A 150 -4.21 -16.74 0.64
C GLN A 150 -4.83 -18.14 0.56
N GLU A 151 -4.88 -18.88 1.67
CA GLU A 151 -5.46 -20.23 1.75
C GLU A 151 -6.98 -20.24 1.54
N ILE A 152 -7.66 -19.11 1.81
CA ILE A 152 -9.11 -18.98 1.69
C ILE A 152 -9.54 -18.32 0.37
N LEU A 153 -8.59 -17.83 -0.43
CA LEU A 153 -8.87 -17.18 -1.70
C LEU A 153 -8.82 -18.20 -2.86
N PRO A 154 -9.56 -17.96 -3.95
CA PRO A 154 -9.47 -18.81 -5.12
C PRO A 154 -8.06 -18.77 -5.73
N PRO A 155 -7.59 -19.84 -6.40
CA PRO A 155 -6.27 -19.88 -7.02
C PRO A 155 -5.99 -18.72 -8.00
N GLU A 156 -7.01 -18.29 -8.74
CA GLU A 156 -6.96 -17.17 -9.71
C GLU A 156 -7.10 -15.79 -9.06
N SER A 157 -7.01 -15.70 -7.73
CA SER A 157 -7.12 -14.44 -7.01
C SER A 157 -5.95 -13.50 -7.36
N ASN A 158 -6.28 -12.31 -7.84
CA ASN A 158 -5.32 -11.23 -8.05
C ASN A 158 -4.62 -10.84 -6.74
N ILE A 159 -5.29 -10.95 -5.59
CA ILE A 159 -4.69 -10.70 -4.27
C ILE A 159 -3.60 -11.73 -3.98
N THR A 160 -3.87 -13.01 -4.22
CA THR A 160 -2.88 -14.09 -4.06
C THR A 160 -1.71 -13.90 -5.02
N SER A 161 -1.99 -13.58 -6.28
CA SER A 161 -0.96 -13.26 -7.28
C SER A 161 -0.08 -12.09 -6.83
N PHE A 162 -0.67 -10.99 -6.36
CA PHE A 162 0.06 -9.85 -5.81
C PHE A 162 0.95 -10.27 -4.64
N ALA A 163 0.41 -11.03 -3.69
CA ALA A 163 1.13 -11.42 -2.49
C ALA A 163 2.32 -12.36 -2.76
N ASN A 164 2.21 -13.24 -3.74
CA ASN A 164 3.27 -14.16 -4.15
C ASN A 164 4.55 -13.48 -4.66
N ARG A 165 4.51 -12.16 -4.92
CA ARG A 165 5.70 -11.37 -5.30
C ARG A 165 6.59 -11.02 -4.11
N PHE A 166 6.07 -11.10 -2.88
CA PHE A 166 6.74 -10.61 -1.68
C PHE A 166 7.36 -11.75 -0.87
N GLU A 167 8.60 -11.55 -0.41
CA GLU A 167 9.15 -12.28 0.73
C GLU A 167 8.55 -11.68 2.00
N ILE A 168 7.89 -12.51 2.82
CA ILE A 168 7.28 -12.08 4.08
C ILE A 168 8.35 -11.97 5.16
N ILE A 169 8.45 -10.81 5.80
CA ILE A 169 9.47 -10.53 6.83
C ILE A 169 8.88 -10.44 8.24
N ALA A 170 7.59 -10.16 8.37
CA ALA A 170 6.89 -10.10 9.64
C ALA A 170 5.38 -10.25 9.44
N THR A 171 4.67 -10.83 10.42
CA THR A 171 3.21 -11.00 10.38
C THR A 171 2.59 -10.82 11.76
N ASN A 172 1.30 -10.45 11.80
CA ASN A 172 0.48 -10.44 13.00
C ASN A 172 -0.95 -10.84 12.62
N GLN A 173 -1.59 -11.70 13.41
CA GLN A 173 -3.00 -12.09 13.22
C GLN A 173 -3.96 -11.02 13.75
N ASN A 174 -3.79 -9.78 13.29
CA ASN A 174 -4.72 -8.70 13.55
C ASN A 174 -5.63 -8.52 12.33
N THR A 175 -6.92 -8.77 12.53
CA THR A 175 -7.92 -8.77 11.46
C THR A 175 -8.36 -7.36 11.05
N LYS A 176 -8.13 -6.33 11.88
CA LYS A 176 -8.72 -4.99 11.70
C LYS A 176 -8.49 -4.42 10.32
N GLN A 177 -7.27 -4.49 9.80
CA GLN A 177 -6.97 -3.92 8.49
C GLN A 177 -7.73 -4.65 7.38
N ALA A 178 -7.86 -5.98 7.46
CA ALA A 178 -8.66 -6.74 6.50
C ALA A 178 -10.14 -6.34 6.59
N LEU A 179 -10.68 -6.27 7.81
CA LEU A 179 -12.09 -5.92 8.03
C LEU A 179 -12.41 -4.51 7.53
N ASP A 180 -11.63 -3.50 7.94
CA ASP A 180 -11.79 -2.11 7.49
C ASP A 180 -11.74 -2.00 5.95
N ARG A 181 -10.99 -2.86 5.27
CA ARG A 181 -10.80 -2.81 3.81
C ARG A 181 -11.84 -3.62 3.04
N ILE A 182 -12.42 -4.65 3.64
CA ILE A 182 -13.42 -5.52 3.00
C ILE A 182 -14.84 -5.04 3.30
N TYR A 183 -15.10 -4.51 4.50
CA TYR A 183 -16.44 -4.14 4.98
C TYR A 183 -16.59 -2.67 5.35
N GLU A 184 -15.53 -1.85 5.21
CA GLU A 184 -15.51 -0.44 5.63
C GLU A 184 -15.64 -0.19 7.14
N THR A 185 -15.75 -1.25 7.94
CA THR A 185 -15.77 -1.26 9.40
C THR A 185 -14.96 -2.45 9.94
N SER A 186 -14.51 -2.37 11.19
CA SER A 186 -13.94 -3.51 11.92
C SER A 186 -14.82 -4.00 13.06
N ASP A 187 -16.06 -3.49 13.16
CA ASP A 187 -17.04 -3.94 14.13
C ASP A 187 -17.68 -5.25 13.66
N LEU A 188 -17.48 -6.32 14.42
CA LEU A 188 -17.98 -7.65 14.04
C LEU A 188 -19.51 -7.79 14.15
N GLU A 189 -20.17 -7.02 15.02
CA GLU A 189 -21.63 -7.02 15.13
C GLU A 189 -22.25 -6.33 13.92
N GLU A 190 -21.70 -5.18 13.53
CA GLU A 190 -22.08 -4.48 12.30
C GLU A 190 -21.87 -5.39 11.08
N ILE A 191 -20.68 -5.99 10.96
CA ILE A 191 -20.36 -6.90 9.86
C ILE A 191 -21.33 -8.08 9.86
N ALA A 192 -21.70 -8.66 11.00
CA ALA A 192 -22.64 -9.78 11.05
C ALA A 192 -24.02 -9.43 10.46
N ALA A 193 -24.47 -8.19 10.63
CA ALA A 193 -25.76 -7.70 10.10
C ALA A 193 -25.72 -7.32 8.61
N MET A 194 -24.53 -7.06 8.04
CA MET A 194 -24.38 -6.68 6.64
C MET A 194 -24.64 -7.85 5.67
N GLU A 195 -25.18 -7.53 4.50
CA GLU A 195 -25.15 -8.46 3.37
C GLU A 195 -23.72 -8.63 2.84
N LYS A 196 -23.32 -9.86 2.52
CA LYS A 196 -21.99 -10.17 1.94
C LYS A 196 -22.09 -10.14 0.43
N THR A 197 -21.85 -8.96 -0.15
CA THR A 197 -22.10 -8.68 -1.57
C THR A 197 -21.02 -9.16 -2.54
N SER A 198 -19.91 -9.73 -2.04
CA SER A 198 -18.82 -10.27 -2.87
C SER A 198 -18.31 -11.61 -2.33
N SER A 199 -17.68 -12.40 -3.19
CA SER A 199 -17.04 -13.67 -2.79
C SER A 199 -15.93 -13.47 -1.75
N LEU A 200 -15.18 -12.36 -1.86
CA LEU A 200 -14.17 -11.98 -0.88
C LEU A 200 -14.81 -11.69 0.49
N ALA A 201 -15.88 -10.90 0.52
CA ALA A 201 -16.61 -10.60 1.75
C ALA A 201 -17.22 -11.87 2.36
N GLU A 202 -17.77 -12.78 1.56
CA GLU A 202 -18.34 -14.01 2.08
C GLU A 202 -17.26 -14.93 2.69
N VAL A 203 -16.16 -15.15 1.97
CA VAL A 203 -15.12 -16.09 2.42
C VAL A 203 -14.31 -15.55 3.60
N ALA A 204 -14.04 -14.24 3.63
CA ALA A 204 -13.36 -13.60 4.75
C ALA A 204 -14.19 -13.67 6.03
N TYR A 205 -15.51 -13.44 5.96
CA TYR A 205 -16.39 -13.51 7.13
C TYR A 205 -16.45 -14.93 7.73
N LYS A 206 -16.42 -15.96 6.88
CA LYS A 206 -16.42 -17.37 7.33
C LYS A 206 -15.09 -17.82 7.94
N ASN A 207 -14.00 -17.08 7.72
CA ASN A 207 -12.64 -17.47 8.09
C ASN A 207 -11.87 -16.30 8.73
N LEU A 208 -12.45 -15.67 9.75
CA LEU A 208 -11.85 -14.52 10.44
C LEU A 208 -10.46 -14.85 11.04
N ASP A 209 -10.25 -16.10 11.46
CA ASP A 209 -8.98 -16.62 11.96
C ASP A 209 -7.89 -16.69 10.87
N LYS A 210 -8.26 -16.61 9.59
CA LYS A 210 -7.34 -16.57 8.46
C LYS A 210 -7.01 -15.14 8.01
N LEU A 211 -7.53 -14.13 8.70
CA LEU A 211 -7.21 -12.73 8.42
C LEU A 211 -6.10 -12.24 9.35
N GLY A 212 -5.29 -11.33 8.82
CA GLY A 212 -4.16 -10.77 9.53
C GLY A 212 -3.51 -9.65 8.74
N VAL A 213 -2.30 -9.29 9.11
CA VAL A 213 -1.46 -8.33 8.40
C VAL A 213 -0.05 -8.87 8.29
N ALA A 214 0.62 -8.53 7.19
CA ALA A 214 2.01 -8.87 6.98
C ALA A 214 2.78 -7.69 6.38
N ALA A 215 4.07 -7.66 6.68
CA ALA A 215 5.05 -6.86 5.98
C ALA A 215 5.85 -7.78 5.06
N GLY A 216 6.01 -7.35 3.81
CA GLY A 216 6.80 -8.07 2.82
C GLY A 216 7.69 -7.15 2.01
N ILE A 217 8.64 -7.76 1.32
CA ILE A 217 9.62 -7.07 0.48
C ILE A 217 9.73 -7.71 -0.91
N ILE A 218 10.13 -6.89 -1.88
CA ILE A 218 10.58 -7.33 -3.20
C ILE A 218 11.98 -6.76 -3.41
N PRO A 219 13.00 -7.59 -3.70
CA PRO A 219 14.32 -7.08 -4.08
C PRO A 219 14.24 -6.10 -5.24
N ARG A 220 15.10 -5.09 -5.24
CA ARG A 220 15.23 -4.19 -6.38
C ARG A 220 15.58 -4.99 -7.64
N MET A 221 14.89 -4.69 -8.74
CA MET A 221 15.15 -5.33 -10.02
C MET A 221 16.60 -5.11 -10.48
N GLY A 222 17.23 -6.16 -11.00
CA GLY A 222 18.60 -6.10 -11.51
C GLY A 222 19.70 -6.14 -10.43
N MET A 223 19.37 -6.46 -9.18
CA MET A 223 20.32 -6.84 -8.12
C MET A 223 20.36 -8.36 -7.91
#